data_AF-A0A1H4ISR2-F1
#
_entry.id   AF-A0A1H4ISR2-F1
#
_cell.length_a   1.000
_cell.length_b   1.000
_cell.length_c   1.000
_cell.angle_alpha   90.00
_cell.angle_beta   90.00
_cell.angle_gamma   90.00
#
_symmetry.space_group_name_H-M   'P 1'
#
loop_
_entity.id
_entity.type
_entity.pdbx_description
1 polymer ?
#
loop_
_entity_poly.entity_id
_entity_poly.type
_entity_poly.pdbx_seq_one_letter_code
_entity_poly.pdbx_strand_id
1 'polypeptide(L)'
;MTQPNHPKPRPRNSLKSWIVGGILAIVALLGLSAGVGGFLVIVGLIALITGTYALATGRRTWAAVPSRPVAAGVTAAALVVTLIGGGVYGAENPDSDPVAAPTPTVTATSSEAASSTPTPTVEPVDDETPLDPETVVSPTAAPSVPVADAAATDVNALALLDTLAVKGRAPKTGYDRAGKFGTAWLDVDRNGCDTRNDILARDLSASTLSGPCKVITGMLSDPYTGKTIDFTRGVDTSRAVQIDHVVALMDAWQKGAQQLSQDQRVALANDPMNLMAVDGPTNAQKGASDAASWLPPNKSFRCEYVARQVSVKATYKLWVTAAEKTQIASVLSNCQDQRSFTSPFAPVAPKPAPPAPKPAPPAPKPAPPAPKPAPPAPKPAPPAPKPAPPANPSVVHPGSFCSTAGATGVTKKGTPMVCKTTSSDSRLRWRAA
;
A
#
# COMPACT_ATOMS: atom_id res chain seq x y z
N MET A 1 -7.52 65.76 62.28
CA MET A 1 -7.37 64.30 62.33
C MET A 1 -7.36 63.76 60.91
N THR A 2 -6.18 63.59 60.34
CA THR A 2 -5.93 63.05 59.00
C THR A 2 -5.65 61.55 59.14
N GLN A 3 -6.53 60.70 58.59
CA GLN A 3 -6.34 59.25 58.53
C GLN A 3 -5.24 58.90 57.50
N PRO A 4 -4.31 57.99 57.80
CA PRO A 4 -3.22 57.64 56.90
C PRO A 4 -3.71 56.75 55.74
N ASN A 5 -3.29 57.10 54.52
CA ASN A 5 -3.51 56.29 53.33
C ASN A 5 -2.74 54.95 53.44
N HIS A 6 -3.46 53.85 53.68
CA HIS A 6 -2.90 52.52 53.54
C HIS A 6 -2.68 52.17 52.05
N PRO A 7 -1.47 51.76 51.63
CA PRO A 7 -1.23 51.32 50.26
C PRO A 7 -1.96 49.98 50.00
N LYS A 8 -2.77 49.93 48.93
CA LYS A 8 -3.43 48.70 48.47
C LYS A 8 -2.39 47.60 48.18
N PRO A 9 -2.60 46.34 48.62
CA PRO A 9 -1.66 45.26 48.36
C PRO A 9 -1.54 44.99 46.85
N ARG A 10 -0.30 44.89 46.36
CA ARG A 10 -0.03 44.52 44.96
C ARG A 10 -0.47 43.07 44.73
N PRO A 11 -1.26 42.77 43.68
CA PRO A 11 -1.69 41.41 43.40
C PRO A 11 -0.48 40.54 43.05
N ARG A 12 -0.29 39.46 43.79
CA ARG A 12 0.81 38.51 43.63
C ARG A 12 0.37 37.43 42.64
N ASN A 13 1.10 37.23 41.55
CA ASN A 13 0.79 36.21 40.54
C ASN A 13 0.84 34.81 41.19
N SER A 14 -0.17 33.98 40.93
CA SER A 14 -0.27 32.61 41.45
C SER A 14 0.81 31.71 40.86
N LEU A 15 1.29 30.71 41.62
CA LEU A 15 2.23 29.67 41.16
C LEU A 15 1.76 29.01 39.85
N LYS A 16 0.45 28.85 39.66
CA LYS A 16 -0.15 28.31 38.43
C LYS A 16 0.12 29.19 37.19
N SER A 17 0.15 30.52 37.36
CA SER A 17 0.44 31.46 36.27
C SER A 17 1.91 31.37 35.82
N TRP A 18 2.83 31.08 36.75
CA TRP A 18 4.25 30.87 36.43
C TRP A 18 4.49 29.56 35.69
N ILE A 19 3.79 28.49 36.06
CA ILE A 19 3.87 27.19 35.36
C ILE A 19 3.39 27.34 33.91
N VAL A 20 2.25 28.03 33.69
CA VAL A 20 1.73 28.29 32.34
C VAL A 20 2.70 29.14 31.52
N GLY A 21 3.28 30.19 32.10
CA GLY A 21 4.30 31.00 31.42
C GLY A 21 5.55 30.20 31.04
N GLY A 22 6.00 29.30 31.92
CA GLY A 22 7.14 28.42 31.65
C GLY A 22 6.88 27.43 30.51
N ILE A 23 5.71 26.81 30.46
CA ILE A 23 5.32 25.90 29.36
C ILE A 23 5.28 26.65 28.03
N LEU A 24 4.69 27.85 28.01
CA LEU A 24 4.62 28.66 26.79
C LEU A 24 6.00 29.12 26.32
N ALA A 25 6.92 29.44 27.24
CA ALA A 25 8.31 29.76 26.89
C ALA A 25 9.05 28.55 26.27
N ILE A 26 8.83 27.34 26.79
CA ILE A 26 9.41 26.10 26.23
C ILE A 26 8.83 25.84 24.83
N VAL A 27 7.52 25.99 24.64
CA VAL A 27 6.87 25.84 23.34
C VAL A 27 7.41 26.86 22.33
N ALA A 28 7.62 28.10 22.75
CA ALA A 28 8.28 29.10 21.91
C ALA A 28 9.70 28.69 21.52
N LEU A 29 10.51 28.20 22.47
CA LEU A 29 11.88 27.75 22.21
C LEU A 29 11.95 26.55 21.25
N LEU A 30 10.95 25.66 21.26
CA LEU A 30 10.84 24.58 20.28
C LEU A 30 10.63 25.12 18.85
N GLY A 31 10.12 26.33 18.67
CA GLY A 31 10.04 26.99 17.37
C GLY A 31 11.39 27.32 16.74
N LEU A 32 12.46 27.45 17.55
CA LEU A 32 13.81 27.71 17.04
C LEU A 32 14.37 26.55 16.20
N SER A 33 13.92 25.31 16.45
CA SER A 33 14.35 24.17 15.62
C SER A 33 13.79 24.23 14.20
N ALA A 34 12.79 25.10 13.95
CA ALA A 34 12.16 25.33 12.67
C ALA A 34 12.62 26.65 12.00
N GLY A 35 13.71 27.25 12.48
CA GLY A 35 14.23 28.52 11.97
C GLY A 35 13.70 29.75 12.72
N VAL A 36 14.21 30.93 12.37
CA VAL A 36 13.84 32.19 13.03
C VAL A 36 12.38 32.52 12.72
N GLY A 37 11.90 32.19 11.53
CA GLY A 37 10.50 32.33 11.13
C GLY A 37 9.57 31.48 11.99
N GLY A 38 9.92 30.21 12.23
CA GLY A 38 9.14 29.30 13.06
C GLY A 38 9.02 29.78 14.51
N PHE A 39 10.11 30.28 15.08
CA PHE A 39 10.12 30.90 16.40
C PHE A 39 9.18 32.12 16.49
N LEU A 40 9.24 33.03 15.51
CA LEU A 40 8.40 34.23 15.47
C LEU A 40 6.90 33.90 15.34
N VAL A 41 6.55 32.89 14.54
CA VAL A 41 5.16 32.41 14.41
C VAL A 41 4.63 31.92 15.76
N ILE A 42 5.40 31.09 16.47
CA ILE A 42 4.94 30.53 17.76
C ILE A 42 4.85 31.62 18.83
N VAL A 43 5.82 32.53 18.92
CA VAL A 43 5.76 33.68 19.86
C VAL A 43 4.56 34.58 19.54
N GLY A 44 4.31 34.86 18.26
CA GLY A 44 3.16 35.62 17.79
C GLY A 44 1.84 34.98 18.20
N LEU A 45 1.66 33.69 17.99
CA LEU A 45 0.44 32.95 18.37
C LEU A 45 0.22 32.93 19.89
N ILE A 46 1.27 32.74 20.69
CA ILE A 46 1.17 32.76 22.16
C ILE A 46 0.74 34.15 22.64
N ALA A 47 1.31 35.21 22.08
CA ALA A 47 0.93 36.59 22.40
C ALA A 47 -0.50 36.91 21.93
N LEU A 48 -0.92 36.36 20.79
CA LEU A 48 -2.26 36.54 20.23
C LEU A 48 -3.33 35.88 21.11
N ILE A 49 -3.11 34.63 21.52
CA ILE A 49 -4.00 33.90 22.44
C ILE A 49 -4.05 34.61 23.80
N THR A 50 -2.91 35.11 24.29
CA THR A 50 -2.85 35.83 25.57
C THR A 50 -3.59 37.17 25.50
N GLY A 51 -3.43 37.93 24.42
CA GLY A 51 -4.11 39.22 24.21
C GLY A 51 -5.63 39.06 24.03
N THR A 52 -6.05 38.11 23.20
CA THR A 52 -7.47 37.81 22.97
C THR A 52 -8.18 37.29 24.22
N TYR A 53 -7.53 36.41 25.00
CA TYR A 53 -8.07 35.95 26.29
C TYR A 53 -8.24 37.12 27.28
N ALA A 54 -7.26 38.03 27.35
CA ALA A 54 -7.35 39.22 28.20
C ALA A 54 -8.50 40.16 27.76
N LEU A 55 -8.71 40.33 26.46
CA LEU A 55 -9.81 41.12 25.90
C LEU A 55 -11.19 40.50 26.18
N ALA A 56 -11.30 39.18 26.02
CA ALA A 56 -12.55 38.43 26.17
C ALA A 56 -12.97 38.28 27.64
N THR A 57 -12.02 38.03 28.54
CA THR A 57 -12.33 37.74 29.95
C THR A 57 -12.20 38.95 30.86
N GLY A 58 -11.50 40.01 30.44
CA GLY A 58 -11.16 41.17 31.28
C GLY A 58 -10.24 40.83 32.46
N ARG A 59 -9.71 39.60 32.52
CA ARG A 59 -8.85 39.12 33.61
C ARG A 59 -7.38 39.36 33.28
N ARG A 60 -6.57 39.57 34.33
CA ARG A 60 -5.11 39.65 34.20
C ARG A 60 -4.55 38.28 33.82
N THR A 61 -3.83 38.24 32.71
CA THR A 61 -3.14 37.04 32.23
C THR A 61 -1.87 36.77 33.02
N TRP A 62 -1.25 35.62 32.77
CA TRP A 62 0.07 35.27 33.31
C TRP A 62 1.15 36.31 32.95
N ALA A 63 1.02 36.96 31.78
CA ALA A 63 1.88 38.04 31.31
C ALA A 63 1.52 39.42 31.90
N ALA A 64 0.62 39.47 32.90
CA ALA A 64 0.25 40.67 33.65
C ALA A 64 -0.21 41.87 32.78
N VAL A 65 -0.95 41.61 31.70
CA VAL A 65 -1.47 42.66 30.82
C VAL A 65 -2.42 43.58 31.64
N PRO A 66 -2.09 44.88 31.79
CA PRO A 66 -2.66 45.71 32.86
C PRO A 66 -4.03 46.31 32.53
N SER A 67 -4.39 46.41 31.24
CA SER A 67 -5.64 47.04 30.80
C SER A 67 -6.10 46.56 29.41
N ARG A 68 -7.39 46.75 29.11
CA ARG A 68 -8.00 46.41 27.81
C ARG A 68 -7.32 47.09 26.60
N PRO A 69 -6.96 48.40 26.62
CA PRO A 69 -6.24 49.00 25.48
C PRO A 69 -4.85 48.39 25.29
N VAL A 70 -4.14 48.03 26.37
CA VAL A 70 -2.86 47.33 26.26
C VAL A 70 -3.06 45.92 25.69
N ALA A 71 -4.12 45.22 26.07
CA ALA A 71 -4.47 43.92 25.49
C ALA A 71 -4.79 44.00 23.99
N ALA A 72 -5.46 45.07 23.55
CA ALA A 72 -5.70 45.34 22.14
C ALA A 72 -4.40 45.60 21.37
N GLY A 73 -3.50 46.41 21.94
CA GLY A 73 -2.17 46.65 21.38
C GLY A 73 -1.32 45.38 21.27
N VAL A 74 -1.33 44.52 22.29
CA VAL A 74 -0.62 43.22 22.28
C VAL A 74 -1.19 42.30 21.21
N THR A 75 -2.51 42.23 21.07
CA THR A 75 -3.19 41.44 20.02
C THR A 75 -2.79 41.90 18.62
N ALA A 76 -2.80 43.21 18.38
CA ALA A 76 -2.43 43.79 17.09
C ALA A 76 -0.94 43.54 16.75
N ALA A 77 -0.04 43.77 17.71
CA ALA A 77 1.39 43.51 17.53
C ALA A 77 1.67 42.01 17.30
N ALA A 78 0.95 41.13 17.99
CA ALA A 78 1.07 39.68 17.84
C ALA A 78 0.67 39.18 16.44
N LEU A 79 -0.38 39.76 15.84
CA LEU A 79 -0.75 39.48 14.44
C LEU A 79 0.37 39.87 13.47
N VAL A 80 0.96 41.06 13.64
CA VAL A 80 2.07 41.53 12.81
C VAL A 80 3.29 40.61 12.94
N VAL A 81 3.66 40.23 14.16
CA VAL A 81 4.78 39.30 14.41
C VAL A 81 4.54 37.92 13.79
N THR A 82 3.29 37.42 13.86
CA THR A 82 2.93 36.13 13.25
C THR A 82 3.03 36.18 11.72
N LEU A 83 2.57 37.26 11.09
CA LEU A 83 2.65 37.45 9.64
C LEU A 83 4.10 37.58 9.15
N ILE A 84 4.93 38.35 9.86
CA ILE A 84 6.37 38.48 9.55
C ILE A 84 7.06 37.12 9.73
N GLY A 85 6.78 36.41 10.83
CA GLY A 85 7.32 35.07 11.09
C GLY A 85 6.97 34.08 9.97
N GLY A 86 5.73 34.09 9.48
CA GLY A 86 5.29 33.23 8.38
C GLY A 86 6.03 33.53 7.06
N GLY A 87 6.24 34.81 6.74
CA GLY A 87 7.00 35.22 5.56
C GLY A 87 8.48 34.80 5.64
N VAL A 88 9.13 34.98 6.80
CA VAL A 88 10.51 34.54 7.04
C VAL A 88 10.60 33.01 7.00
N TYR A 89 9.63 32.31 7.61
CA TYR A 89 9.59 30.84 7.62
C TYR A 89 9.47 30.25 6.21
N GLY A 90 8.64 30.85 5.35
CA GLY A 90 8.52 30.46 3.94
C GLY A 90 9.81 30.71 3.14
N ALA A 91 10.53 31.80 3.43
CA ALA A 91 11.84 32.06 2.83
C ALA A 91 12.94 31.11 3.32
N GLU A 92 12.89 30.67 4.59
CA GLU A 92 13.79 29.67 5.17
C GLU A 92 13.50 28.24 4.66
N ASN A 93 12.29 27.97 4.18
CA ASN A 93 11.84 26.65 3.74
C ASN A 93 11.22 26.70 2.32
N PRO A 94 12.04 26.90 1.26
CA PRO A 94 11.56 27.14 -0.10
C PRO A 94 10.82 25.96 -0.76
N ASP A 95 10.88 24.75 -0.18
CA ASP A 95 10.15 23.56 -0.67
C ASP A 95 8.70 23.48 -0.14
N SER A 96 8.24 24.48 0.62
CA SER A 96 6.85 24.61 1.06
C SER A 96 6.08 25.51 0.09
N ASP A 97 5.58 24.96 -1.02
CA ASP A 97 4.80 25.70 -2.02
C ASP A 97 3.63 26.47 -1.37
N PRO A 98 3.54 27.81 -1.50
CA PRO A 98 2.35 28.54 -1.12
C PRO A 98 1.31 28.43 -2.24
N VAL A 99 0.10 28.00 -1.89
CA VAL A 99 -1.10 28.08 -2.74
C VAL A 99 -1.34 29.55 -3.09
N ALA A 100 -0.96 29.94 -4.31
CA ALA A 100 -1.20 31.27 -4.83
C ALA A 100 -2.70 31.47 -5.14
N ALA A 101 -3.31 32.45 -4.49
CA ALA A 101 -4.62 32.96 -4.87
C ALA A 101 -4.52 33.79 -6.18
N PRO A 102 -5.47 33.67 -7.13
CA PRO A 102 -5.41 34.45 -8.35
C PRO A 102 -5.99 35.86 -8.16
N THR A 103 -5.24 36.86 -8.61
CA THR A 103 -5.65 38.27 -8.78
C THR A 103 -6.31 38.45 -10.17
N PRO A 104 -7.35 39.30 -10.33
CA PRO A 104 -8.01 39.46 -11.62
C PRO A 104 -7.33 40.53 -12.50
N THR A 105 -7.10 40.22 -13.77
CA THR A 105 -6.75 41.21 -14.80
C THR A 105 -7.93 41.39 -15.73
N VAL A 106 -8.43 42.64 -15.77
CA VAL A 106 -9.51 43.11 -16.64
C VAL A 106 -8.92 43.45 -18.01
N THR A 107 -9.52 42.96 -19.10
CA THR A 107 -9.51 43.64 -20.40
C THR A 107 -10.80 43.30 -21.13
N ALA A 108 -11.55 44.35 -21.46
CA ALA A 108 -12.81 44.32 -22.17
C ALA A 108 -12.59 44.47 -23.69
N THR A 109 -13.43 43.82 -24.51
CA THR A 109 -14.06 44.41 -25.71
C THR A 109 -15.26 43.55 -26.14
N SER A 110 -16.44 44.22 -26.12
CA SER A 110 -17.76 44.02 -26.76
C SER A 110 -17.83 43.16 -28.04
N SER A 111 -18.97 42.63 -28.51
CA SER A 111 -20.39 42.57 -28.10
C SER A 111 -21.14 41.78 -29.20
N GLU A 112 -21.96 40.78 -28.85
CA GLU A 112 -23.23 40.53 -29.56
C GLU A 112 -24.20 39.75 -28.65
N ALA A 113 -25.37 40.33 -28.42
CA ALA A 113 -26.53 39.75 -27.73
C ALA A 113 -27.38 38.98 -28.75
N ALA A 114 -28.18 37.95 -28.47
CA ALA A 114 -28.80 37.48 -27.24
C ALA A 114 -29.23 36.01 -27.43
N SER A 115 -29.24 35.20 -26.36
CA SER A 115 -30.39 34.34 -26.01
C SER A 115 -30.14 33.66 -24.66
N SER A 116 -31.18 33.63 -23.83
CA SER A 116 -31.22 33.19 -22.43
C SER A 116 -30.70 31.78 -22.17
N THR A 117 -29.79 31.60 -21.20
CA THR A 117 -29.43 30.29 -20.59
C THR A 117 -28.89 30.54 -19.16
N PRO A 118 -29.25 29.72 -18.15
CA PRO A 118 -29.15 30.07 -16.73
C PRO A 118 -27.71 30.10 -16.20
N THR A 119 -27.56 30.80 -15.08
CA THR A 119 -26.47 30.81 -14.09
C THR A 119 -25.49 29.63 -14.22
N PRO A 120 -24.15 29.86 -14.30
CA PRO A 120 -23.21 28.77 -14.13
C PRO A 120 -23.28 28.31 -12.67
N THR A 121 -24.04 27.24 -12.46
CA THR A 121 -23.81 26.30 -11.38
C THR A 121 -22.34 25.92 -11.45
N VAL A 122 -21.61 26.16 -10.36
CA VAL A 122 -20.31 25.54 -10.14
C VAL A 122 -20.57 24.03 -10.17
N GLU A 123 -20.17 23.38 -11.26
CA GLU A 123 -20.13 21.93 -11.33
C GLU A 123 -19.21 21.43 -10.20
N PRO A 124 -19.69 20.57 -9.30
CA PRO A 124 -18.81 19.88 -8.39
C PRO A 124 -17.91 18.98 -9.23
N VAL A 125 -16.63 18.93 -8.88
CA VAL A 125 -15.68 18.00 -9.47
C VAL A 125 -16.15 16.59 -9.09
N ASP A 126 -16.84 15.92 -10.00
CA ASP A 126 -17.31 14.53 -9.89
C ASP A 126 -16.09 13.59 -9.91
N ASP A 127 -15.40 13.52 -8.79
CA ASP A 127 -14.41 12.48 -8.46
C ASP A 127 -14.80 11.76 -7.15
N GLU A 128 -16.06 11.93 -6.70
CA GLU A 128 -16.61 11.13 -5.61
C GLU A 128 -17.07 9.79 -6.16
N THR A 129 -16.18 8.80 -6.06
CA THR A 129 -16.56 7.41 -6.20
C THR A 129 -17.77 7.13 -5.28
N PRO A 130 -18.89 6.60 -5.79
CA PRO A 130 -20.09 6.38 -4.98
C PRO A 130 -19.73 5.55 -3.75
N LEU A 131 -20.08 6.07 -2.58
CA LEU A 131 -19.87 5.33 -1.33
C LEU A 131 -20.62 4.01 -1.37
N ASP A 132 -21.82 4.00 -1.96
CA ASP A 132 -22.66 2.82 -2.08
C ASP A 132 -23.11 2.66 -3.54
N PRO A 133 -22.65 1.65 -4.28
CA PRO A 133 -23.07 1.45 -5.66
C PRO A 133 -24.52 0.97 -5.71
N GLU A 134 -25.30 1.45 -6.67
CA GLU A 134 -26.67 0.97 -6.88
C GLU A 134 -26.70 -0.46 -7.44
N THR A 135 -25.66 -0.81 -8.22
CA THR A 135 -25.51 -2.11 -8.87
C THR A 135 -24.20 -2.77 -8.45
N VAL A 136 -24.27 -4.05 -8.13
CA VAL A 136 -23.11 -4.88 -7.83
C VAL A 136 -22.47 -5.31 -9.15
N VAL A 137 -21.16 -5.07 -9.30
CA VAL A 137 -20.42 -5.36 -10.53
C VAL A 137 -19.28 -6.33 -10.21
N SER A 138 -19.22 -7.46 -10.90
CA SER A 138 -18.12 -8.42 -10.77
C SER A 138 -17.03 -8.16 -11.82
N PRO A 139 -15.75 -8.42 -11.52
CA PRO A 139 -14.68 -8.32 -12.50
C PRO A 139 -14.73 -9.44 -13.53
N THR A 140 -14.29 -9.13 -14.76
CA THR A 140 -14.20 -10.09 -15.88
C THR A 140 -13.26 -11.27 -15.56
N ALA A 141 -12.12 -10.98 -14.93
CA ALA A 141 -11.15 -11.97 -14.48
C ALA A 141 -11.25 -12.19 -12.97
N ALA A 142 -10.90 -13.39 -12.50
CA ALA A 142 -10.81 -13.67 -11.07
C ALA A 142 -9.62 -12.91 -10.46
N PRO A 143 -9.74 -12.41 -9.21
CA PRO A 143 -8.62 -11.80 -8.51
C PRO A 143 -7.48 -12.82 -8.39
N SER A 144 -6.27 -12.38 -8.69
CA SER A 144 -5.06 -13.20 -8.51
C SER A 144 -4.01 -12.40 -7.76
N VAL A 145 -3.40 -13.01 -6.74
CA VAL A 145 -2.26 -12.41 -6.03
C VAL A 145 -0.94 -12.91 -6.63
N PRO A 146 0.13 -12.10 -6.59
CA PRO A 146 1.41 -12.48 -7.18
C PRO A 146 2.24 -13.46 -6.33
N VAL A 147 1.75 -13.88 -5.16
CA VAL A 147 2.45 -14.83 -4.27
C VAL A 147 1.83 -16.22 -4.41
N ALA A 148 2.66 -17.19 -4.78
CA ALA A 148 2.25 -18.58 -4.99
C ALA A 148 2.16 -19.41 -3.70
N ASP A 149 2.70 -18.89 -2.58
CA ASP A 149 2.79 -19.60 -1.31
C ASP A 149 2.32 -18.73 -0.14
N ALA A 150 1.14 -19.05 0.40
CA ALA A 150 0.58 -18.38 1.57
C ALA A 150 1.41 -18.57 2.85
N ALA A 151 2.29 -19.58 2.92
CA ALA A 151 3.20 -19.77 4.05
C ALA A 151 4.17 -18.58 4.23
N ALA A 152 4.39 -17.80 3.16
CA ALA A 152 5.20 -16.58 3.23
C ALA A 152 4.57 -15.49 4.09
N THR A 153 3.26 -15.50 4.35
CA THR A 153 2.57 -14.47 5.15
C THR A 153 1.85 -15.02 6.39
N ASP A 154 2.11 -16.27 6.77
CA ASP A 154 1.78 -16.82 8.09
C ASP A 154 3.08 -17.02 8.90
N VAL A 155 3.77 -15.91 9.16
CA VAL A 155 5.04 -15.87 9.91
C VAL A 155 5.01 -14.73 10.93
N ASN A 156 6.12 -14.51 11.62
CA ASN A 156 6.31 -13.33 12.44
C ASN A 156 6.36 -12.07 11.55
N ALA A 157 5.64 -11.01 11.90
CA ALA A 157 5.55 -9.80 11.09
C ALA A 157 6.91 -9.07 10.95
N LEU A 158 7.76 -9.11 11.99
CA LEU A 158 9.09 -8.51 11.93
C LEU A 158 10.01 -9.29 10.98
N ALA A 159 9.93 -10.62 11.02
CA ALA A 159 10.66 -11.47 10.07
C ALA A 159 10.17 -11.23 8.62
N LEU A 160 8.87 -11.05 8.40
CA LEU A 160 8.32 -10.74 7.08
C LEU A 160 8.79 -9.37 6.57
N LEU A 161 8.84 -8.35 7.45
CA LEU A 161 9.37 -7.03 7.13
C LEU A 161 10.80 -7.11 6.59
N ASP A 162 11.61 -8.05 7.07
CA ASP A 162 12.99 -8.21 6.62
C ASP A 162 13.13 -8.73 5.19
N THR A 163 12.10 -9.38 4.67
CA THR A 163 12.06 -9.84 3.27
C THR A 163 11.65 -8.73 2.28
N LEU A 164 11.06 -7.63 2.77
CA LEU A 164 10.60 -6.56 1.89
C LEU A 164 11.77 -5.79 1.29
N ALA A 165 11.70 -5.55 -0.02
CA ALA A 165 12.63 -4.69 -0.70
C ALA A 165 12.55 -3.25 -0.13
N VAL A 166 13.70 -2.59 -0.02
CA VAL A 166 13.79 -1.19 0.43
C VAL A 166 14.21 -0.32 -0.75
N LYS A 167 13.35 0.63 -1.14
CA LYS A 167 13.61 1.57 -2.25
C LYS A 167 12.96 2.93 -1.98
N GLY A 168 13.34 3.95 -2.76
CA GLY A 168 12.64 5.25 -2.75
C GLY A 168 11.22 5.17 -3.33
N ARG A 169 10.48 6.28 -3.24
CA ARG A 169 9.15 6.40 -3.88
C ARG A 169 9.32 6.57 -5.38
N ALA A 170 8.54 5.84 -6.18
CA ALA A 170 8.39 6.10 -7.61
C ALA A 170 7.49 7.33 -7.85
N PRO A 171 7.54 7.96 -9.04
CA PRO A 171 6.64 9.05 -9.41
C PRO A 171 5.16 8.65 -9.33
N LYS A 172 4.29 9.64 -9.11
CA LYS A 172 2.83 9.48 -9.15
C LYS A 172 2.26 9.44 -10.58
N THR A 173 3.10 9.66 -11.59
CA THR A 173 2.70 9.75 -13.00
C THR A 173 1.82 8.57 -13.41
N GLY A 174 0.73 8.87 -14.11
CA GLY A 174 -0.20 7.86 -14.62
C GLY A 174 -1.08 7.20 -13.55
N TYR A 175 -1.07 7.70 -12.31
CA TYR A 175 -2.03 7.26 -11.31
C TYR A 175 -3.43 7.72 -11.69
N ASP A 176 -4.33 6.75 -11.78
CA ASP A 176 -5.77 6.93 -11.89
C ASP A 176 -6.39 5.83 -11.02
N ARG A 177 -7.12 6.21 -9.99
CA ARG A 177 -7.61 5.24 -9.00
C ARG A 177 -8.54 4.23 -9.66
N ALA A 178 -9.59 4.69 -10.33
CA ALA A 178 -10.58 3.82 -10.93
C ALA A 178 -10.01 3.07 -12.13
N GLY A 179 -9.29 3.75 -13.04
CA GLY A 179 -8.75 3.07 -14.22
C GLY A 179 -7.61 2.09 -13.93
N LYS A 180 -6.82 2.31 -12.86
CA LYS A 180 -5.71 1.39 -12.51
C LYS A 180 -6.10 0.30 -11.52
N PHE A 181 -7.06 0.54 -10.63
CA PHE A 181 -7.43 -0.41 -9.58
C PHE A 181 -8.85 -0.98 -9.72
N GLY A 182 -9.58 -0.57 -10.77
CA GLY A 182 -10.97 -0.92 -10.98
C GLY A 182 -11.91 0.07 -10.29
N THR A 183 -13.16 0.10 -10.76
CA THR A 183 -14.25 0.82 -10.09
C THR A 183 -14.38 0.33 -8.65
N ALA A 184 -14.65 1.23 -7.71
CA ALA A 184 -14.77 0.80 -6.33
C ALA A 184 -16.00 -0.09 -6.12
N TRP A 185 -15.82 -0.99 -5.15
CA TRP A 185 -16.77 -1.97 -4.65
C TRP A 185 -17.18 -3.00 -5.69
N LEU A 186 -16.19 -3.65 -6.30
CA LEU A 186 -16.43 -4.84 -7.13
C LEU A 186 -16.85 -6.01 -6.25
N ASP A 187 -17.65 -6.91 -6.80
CA ASP A 187 -17.92 -8.24 -6.24
C ASP A 187 -16.84 -9.20 -6.76
N VAL A 188 -15.70 -9.21 -6.07
CA VAL A 188 -14.50 -9.94 -6.50
C VAL A 188 -14.52 -11.42 -6.13
N ASP A 189 -15.29 -11.81 -5.12
CA ASP A 189 -15.47 -13.21 -4.70
C ASP A 189 -16.72 -13.86 -5.32
N ARG A 190 -17.55 -13.07 -6.01
CA ARG A 190 -18.75 -13.49 -6.74
C ARG A 190 -19.83 -14.03 -5.83
N ASN A 191 -19.91 -13.51 -4.61
CA ASN A 191 -20.92 -13.89 -3.63
C ASN A 191 -22.25 -13.11 -3.80
N GLY A 192 -22.28 -12.12 -4.70
CA GLY A 192 -23.44 -11.25 -4.96
C GLY A 192 -23.48 -9.98 -4.10
N CYS A 193 -22.48 -9.77 -3.26
CA CYS A 193 -22.26 -8.59 -2.43
C CYS A 193 -21.12 -7.76 -3.03
N ASP A 194 -21.23 -6.43 -2.97
CA ASP A 194 -20.06 -5.60 -3.25
C ASP A 194 -19.06 -5.65 -2.08
N THR A 195 -17.78 -5.43 -2.40
CA THR A 195 -16.69 -5.46 -1.41
C THR A 195 -16.94 -4.54 -0.22
N ARG A 196 -17.63 -3.40 -0.37
CA ARG A 196 -17.92 -2.53 0.78
C ARG A 196 -18.84 -3.21 1.76
N ASN A 197 -19.92 -3.81 1.27
CA ASN A 197 -20.85 -4.53 2.11
C ASN A 197 -20.21 -5.75 2.77
N ASP A 198 -19.29 -6.45 2.09
CA ASP A 198 -18.51 -7.53 2.71
C ASP A 198 -17.69 -7.03 3.90
N ILE A 199 -16.97 -5.90 3.74
CA ILE A 199 -16.15 -5.34 4.82
C ILE A 199 -17.02 -4.77 5.94
N LEU A 200 -18.13 -4.10 5.63
CA LEU A 200 -19.06 -3.62 6.66
C LEU A 200 -19.66 -4.80 7.44
N ALA A 201 -20.06 -5.88 6.76
CA ALA A 201 -20.64 -7.05 7.43
C ALA A 201 -19.61 -7.77 8.31
N ARG A 202 -18.33 -7.77 7.90
CA ARG A 202 -17.21 -8.32 8.68
C ARG A 202 -16.88 -7.47 9.91
N ASP A 203 -16.81 -6.16 9.76
CA ASP A 203 -16.23 -5.25 10.77
C ASP A 203 -17.27 -4.63 11.72
N LEU A 204 -18.54 -4.56 11.32
CA LEU A 204 -19.61 -4.05 12.16
C LEU A 204 -20.22 -5.16 13.02
N SER A 205 -20.36 -4.86 14.31
CA SER A 205 -21.16 -5.69 15.22
C SER A 205 -22.63 -5.27 15.22
N ALA A 206 -23.52 -6.16 15.66
CA ALA A 206 -24.97 -5.90 15.75
C ALA A 206 -25.58 -5.32 14.46
N SER A 207 -25.11 -5.80 13.30
CA SER A 207 -25.51 -5.27 12.01
C SER A 207 -26.91 -5.75 11.60
N THR A 208 -27.64 -4.89 10.89
CA THR A 208 -28.87 -5.27 10.21
C THR A 208 -28.66 -5.19 8.70
N LEU A 209 -29.25 -6.13 7.96
CA LEU A 209 -29.11 -6.23 6.52
C LEU A 209 -30.44 -5.95 5.83
N SER A 210 -30.38 -5.37 4.63
CA SER A 210 -31.45 -5.38 3.65
C SER A 210 -31.07 -6.32 2.51
N GLY A 211 -31.92 -7.32 2.26
CA GLY A 211 -31.57 -8.40 1.34
C GLY A 211 -30.36 -9.21 1.85
N PRO A 212 -29.56 -9.82 0.94
CA PRO A 212 -28.50 -10.75 1.34
C PRO A 212 -27.27 -10.07 1.94
N CYS A 213 -26.97 -8.83 1.54
CA CYS A 213 -25.65 -8.22 1.78
C CYS A 213 -25.70 -6.79 2.30
N LYS A 214 -26.76 -6.03 2.00
CA LYS A 214 -26.71 -4.57 2.15
C LYS A 214 -26.79 -4.18 3.63
N VAL A 215 -25.67 -3.81 4.23
CA VAL A 215 -25.62 -3.45 5.65
C VAL A 215 -26.33 -2.13 5.88
N ILE A 216 -27.44 -2.10 6.62
CA ILE A 216 -28.23 -0.89 6.88
C ILE A 216 -27.82 -0.24 8.19
N THR A 217 -27.57 -1.01 9.23
CA THR A 217 -27.06 -0.50 10.50
C THR A 217 -25.95 -1.40 11.04
N GLY A 218 -25.23 -0.91 12.05
CA GLY A 218 -24.29 -1.69 12.85
C GLY A 218 -23.52 -0.79 13.79
N MET A 219 -22.61 -1.36 14.56
CA MET A 219 -21.77 -0.64 15.50
C MET A 219 -20.31 -0.95 15.18
N LEU A 220 -19.57 0.09 14.80
CA LEU A 220 -18.13 0.01 14.55
C LEU A 220 -17.38 0.25 15.86
N SER A 221 -16.57 -0.73 16.26
CA SER A 221 -15.49 -0.48 17.22
C SER A 221 -14.27 -0.02 16.43
N ASP A 222 -14.12 1.29 16.24
CA ASP A 222 -13.16 1.85 15.29
C ASP A 222 -11.72 1.59 15.74
N PRO A 223 -10.93 0.84 14.95
CA PRO A 223 -9.57 0.48 15.33
C PRO A 223 -8.64 1.69 15.33
N TYR A 224 -8.92 2.73 14.52
CA TYR A 224 -8.00 3.87 14.37
C TYR A 224 -8.04 4.86 15.52
N THR A 225 -9.22 5.13 16.07
CA THR A 225 -9.43 6.07 17.17
C THR A 225 -9.73 5.39 18.50
N GLY A 226 -10.12 4.11 18.49
CA GLY A 226 -10.57 3.37 19.66
C GLY A 226 -11.98 3.76 20.13
N LYS A 227 -12.72 4.54 19.33
CA LYS A 227 -14.09 4.96 19.63
C LYS A 227 -15.10 3.96 19.08
N THR A 228 -16.31 4.00 19.61
CA THR A 228 -17.46 3.33 19.02
C THR A 228 -18.25 4.30 18.14
N ILE A 229 -18.63 3.88 16.94
CA ILE A 229 -19.43 4.66 16.00
C ILE A 229 -20.65 3.85 15.62
N ASP A 230 -21.84 4.41 15.85
CA ASP A 230 -23.09 3.83 15.36
C ASP A 230 -23.22 4.11 13.86
N PHE A 231 -23.25 3.05 13.07
CA PHE A 231 -23.47 3.11 11.64
C PHE A 231 -24.96 2.96 11.37
N THR A 232 -25.51 3.94 10.66
CA THR A 232 -26.82 3.90 10.00
C THR A 232 -26.64 4.43 8.58
N ARG A 233 -26.79 3.53 7.61
CA ARG A 233 -26.62 3.84 6.19
C ARG A 233 -27.44 5.06 5.82
N GLY A 234 -26.77 6.04 5.24
CA GLY A 234 -27.37 7.32 4.89
C GLY A 234 -26.33 8.44 4.96
N VAL A 235 -26.76 9.64 4.58
CA VAL A 235 -25.89 10.82 4.43
C VAL A 235 -25.11 11.17 5.71
N ASP A 236 -25.67 10.86 6.88
CA ASP A 236 -25.09 11.23 8.17
C ASP A 236 -23.88 10.38 8.55
N THR A 237 -23.99 9.04 8.46
CA THR A 237 -22.95 8.14 9.00
C THR A 237 -22.24 7.31 7.94
N SER A 238 -22.75 7.20 6.69
CA SER A 238 -22.02 6.50 5.61
C SER A 238 -20.67 7.13 5.30
N ARG A 239 -20.53 8.46 5.51
CA ARG A 239 -19.25 9.18 5.41
C ARG A 239 -18.41 9.10 6.69
N ALA A 240 -19.06 8.89 7.84
CA ALA A 240 -18.40 8.72 9.13
C ALA A 240 -17.75 7.34 9.26
N VAL A 241 -18.27 6.32 8.59
CA VAL A 241 -17.64 4.99 8.47
C VAL A 241 -17.19 4.76 7.03
N GLN A 242 -15.89 4.83 6.82
CA GLN A 242 -15.25 4.59 5.52
C GLN A 242 -14.58 3.22 5.51
N ILE A 243 -14.40 2.64 4.32
CA ILE A 243 -13.53 1.48 4.15
C ILE A 243 -12.17 2.01 3.70
N ASP A 244 -11.18 1.92 4.58
CA ASP A 244 -9.80 2.32 4.28
C ASP A 244 -9.04 1.20 3.57
N HIS A 245 -8.16 1.60 2.67
CA HIS A 245 -7.04 0.79 2.21
C HIS A 245 -5.87 0.98 3.17
N VAL A 246 -5.63 0.00 4.04
CA VAL A 246 -4.58 0.04 5.08
C VAL A 246 -3.22 0.41 4.48
N VAL A 247 -2.88 -0.16 3.32
CA VAL A 247 -1.91 0.40 2.37
C VAL A 247 -2.68 1.20 1.31
N ALA A 248 -2.60 2.52 1.36
CA ALA A 248 -3.32 3.40 0.44
C ALA A 248 -2.93 3.09 -1.02
N LEU A 249 -3.91 3.11 -1.94
CA LEU A 249 -3.68 2.75 -3.35
C LEU A 249 -2.65 3.65 -4.06
N MET A 250 -2.60 4.94 -3.71
CA MET A 250 -1.56 5.86 -4.18
C MET A 250 -0.18 5.51 -3.62
N ASP A 251 -0.07 5.12 -2.35
CA ASP A 251 1.20 4.67 -1.77
C ASP A 251 1.67 3.39 -2.45
N ALA A 252 0.76 2.44 -2.67
CA ALA A 252 1.03 1.22 -3.41
C ALA A 252 1.50 1.51 -4.85
N TRP A 253 0.89 2.47 -5.54
CA TRP A 253 1.31 2.91 -6.88
C TRP A 253 2.76 3.39 -6.90
N GLN A 254 3.15 4.21 -5.93
CA GLN A 254 4.52 4.70 -5.81
C GLN A 254 5.50 3.62 -5.31
N LYS A 255 5.00 2.48 -4.83
CA LYS A 255 5.79 1.43 -4.19
C LYS A 255 5.64 0.04 -4.82
N GLY A 256 5.25 -0.02 -6.09
CA GLY A 256 5.35 -1.23 -6.91
C GLY A 256 4.09 -1.66 -7.63
N ALA A 257 2.92 -1.08 -7.32
CA ALA A 257 1.68 -1.45 -8.01
C ALA A 257 1.69 -1.08 -9.51
N GLN A 258 2.61 -0.21 -9.94
CA GLN A 258 2.90 0.05 -11.36
C GLN A 258 3.35 -1.21 -12.13
N GLN A 259 3.99 -2.16 -11.44
CA GLN A 259 4.53 -3.40 -12.04
C GLN A 259 3.54 -4.56 -11.99
N LEU A 260 2.41 -4.39 -11.27
CA LEU A 260 1.36 -5.39 -11.18
C LEU A 260 0.56 -5.44 -12.48
N SER A 261 -0.01 -6.61 -12.79
CA SER A 261 -1.05 -6.70 -13.81
C SER A 261 -2.30 -5.91 -13.38
N GLN A 262 -3.22 -5.66 -14.31
CA GLN A 262 -4.49 -5.01 -13.95
C GLN A 262 -5.27 -5.84 -12.92
N ASP A 263 -5.38 -7.15 -13.14
CA ASP A 263 -6.12 -8.04 -12.23
C ASP A 263 -5.50 -8.09 -10.83
N GLN A 264 -4.17 -7.99 -10.72
CA GLN A 264 -3.47 -7.91 -9.43
C GLN A 264 -3.73 -6.58 -8.71
N ARG A 265 -3.85 -5.46 -9.44
CA ARG A 265 -4.25 -4.17 -8.84
C ARG A 265 -5.70 -4.21 -8.38
N VAL A 266 -6.60 -4.80 -9.16
CA VAL A 266 -8.00 -5.03 -8.77
C VAL A 266 -8.06 -5.90 -7.51
N ALA A 267 -7.27 -6.98 -7.45
CA ALA A 267 -7.18 -7.82 -6.25
C ALA A 267 -6.68 -7.02 -5.04
N LEU A 268 -5.59 -6.25 -5.18
CA LEU A 268 -5.06 -5.39 -4.10
C LEU A 268 -6.08 -4.38 -3.56
N ALA A 269 -6.92 -3.84 -4.45
CA ALA A 269 -7.93 -2.86 -4.09
C ALA A 269 -9.15 -3.46 -3.39
N ASN A 270 -9.40 -4.76 -3.56
CA ASN A 270 -10.56 -5.44 -3.00
C ASN A 270 -10.19 -6.53 -1.97
N ASP A 271 -8.91 -6.65 -1.60
CA ASP A 271 -8.44 -7.65 -0.62
C ASP A 271 -8.89 -7.29 0.80
N PRO A 272 -9.67 -8.13 1.49
CA PRO A 272 -10.05 -7.91 2.88
C PRO A 272 -8.86 -7.74 3.84
N MET A 273 -7.68 -8.26 3.52
CA MET A 273 -6.46 -8.01 4.29
C MET A 273 -6.01 -6.55 4.21
N ASN A 274 -6.25 -5.88 3.07
CA ASN A 274 -5.94 -4.48 2.84
C ASN A 274 -7.12 -3.54 3.15
N LEU A 275 -8.32 -4.06 3.45
CA LEU A 275 -9.52 -3.27 3.68
C LEU A 275 -10.00 -3.32 5.13
N MET A 276 -10.44 -2.18 5.65
CA MET A 276 -10.95 -2.07 7.03
C MET A 276 -11.97 -0.95 7.17
N ALA A 277 -13.09 -1.21 7.86
CA ALA A 277 -14.02 -0.16 8.25
C ALA A 277 -13.41 0.70 9.38
N VAL A 278 -13.39 2.02 9.20
CA VAL A 278 -12.73 2.97 10.11
C VAL A 278 -13.47 4.32 10.18
N ASP A 279 -13.13 5.12 11.20
CA ASP A 279 -13.53 6.52 11.32
C ASP A 279 -13.09 7.35 10.09
N GLY A 280 -14.08 7.92 9.39
CA GLY A 280 -13.91 8.65 8.14
C GLY A 280 -12.99 9.87 8.25
N PRO A 281 -13.19 10.78 9.22
CA PRO A 281 -12.28 11.92 9.42
C PRO A 281 -10.83 11.52 9.70
N THR A 282 -10.61 10.44 10.46
CA THR A 282 -9.27 9.92 10.74
C THR A 282 -8.64 9.29 9.49
N ASN A 283 -9.43 8.60 8.67
CA ASN A 283 -8.99 8.08 7.39
C ASN A 283 -8.64 9.20 6.38
N ALA A 284 -9.44 10.26 6.34
CA ALA A 284 -9.16 11.44 5.51
C ALA A 284 -7.83 12.11 5.92
N GLN A 285 -7.54 12.17 7.22
CA GLN A 285 -6.24 12.66 7.73
C GLN A 285 -5.07 11.75 7.34
N LYS A 286 -5.25 10.42 7.32
CA LYS A 286 -4.25 9.47 6.83
C LYS A 286 -3.92 9.74 5.36
N GLY A 287 -4.95 9.90 4.52
CA GLY A 287 -4.79 10.12 3.08
C GLY A 287 -3.94 9.03 2.41
N ALA A 288 -2.94 9.44 1.62
CA ALA A 288 -2.00 8.54 0.94
C ALA A 288 -0.70 8.30 1.73
N SER A 289 -0.67 8.61 3.03
CA SER A 289 0.52 8.47 3.87
C SER A 289 0.91 7.01 4.06
N ASP A 290 2.21 6.78 4.26
CA ASP A 290 2.73 5.49 4.69
C ASP A 290 2.94 5.45 6.22
N ALA A 291 3.39 4.30 6.73
CA ALA A 291 3.62 4.14 8.17
C ALA A 291 4.67 5.09 8.76
N ALA A 292 5.58 5.67 7.96
CA ALA A 292 6.53 6.66 8.45
C ALA A 292 5.87 8.03 8.70
N SER A 293 4.94 8.41 7.83
CA SER A 293 4.27 9.70 7.89
C SER A 293 3.03 9.69 8.78
N TRP A 294 2.37 8.54 8.94
CA TRP A 294 1.13 8.45 9.70
C TRP A 294 0.98 7.09 10.39
N LEU A 295 0.52 7.12 11.64
CA LEU A 295 0.09 5.95 12.39
C LEU A 295 -1.24 6.25 13.08
N PRO A 296 -2.11 5.24 13.30
CA PRO A 296 -3.36 5.42 13.99
C PRO A 296 -3.16 6.11 15.36
N PRO A 297 -4.03 7.08 15.73
CA PRO A 297 -4.03 7.69 17.05
C PRO A 297 -4.17 6.65 18.17
N ASN A 298 -4.98 5.61 17.95
CA ASN A 298 -5.11 4.48 18.85
C ASN A 298 -3.83 3.63 18.87
N LYS A 299 -3.03 3.80 19.93
CA LYS A 299 -1.72 3.15 20.05
C LYS A 299 -1.80 1.63 20.16
N SER A 300 -2.84 1.09 20.80
CA SER A 300 -2.97 -0.36 20.99
C SER A 300 -3.15 -1.10 19.67
N PHE A 301 -3.69 -0.42 18.65
CA PHE A 301 -3.92 -0.99 17.32
C PHE A 301 -2.69 -0.94 16.39
N ARG A 302 -1.64 -0.18 16.74
CA ARG A 302 -0.51 0.07 15.82
C ARG A 302 0.24 -1.19 15.39
N CYS A 303 0.35 -2.17 16.26
CA CYS A 303 1.00 -3.45 15.95
C CYS A 303 0.27 -4.21 14.84
N GLU A 304 -1.05 -4.34 14.99
CA GLU A 304 -1.90 -4.93 13.96
C GLU A 304 -1.88 -4.12 12.67
N TYR A 305 -1.96 -2.79 12.77
CA TYR A 305 -1.91 -1.88 11.62
C TYR A 305 -0.65 -2.09 10.76
N VAL A 306 0.53 -2.07 11.37
CA VAL A 306 1.78 -2.22 10.60
C VAL A 306 2.01 -3.66 10.15
N ALA A 307 1.56 -4.67 10.91
CA ALA A 307 1.61 -6.07 10.48
C ALA A 307 0.73 -6.31 9.25
N ARG A 308 -0.47 -5.71 9.18
CA ARG A 308 -1.30 -5.72 7.97
C ARG A 308 -0.58 -5.07 6.79
N GLN A 309 0.03 -3.89 6.98
CA GLN A 309 0.80 -3.25 5.91
C GLN A 309 1.94 -4.12 5.38
N VAL A 310 2.73 -4.75 6.27
CA VAL A 310 3.81 -5.66 5.89
C VAL A 310 3.26 -6.85 5.10
N SER A 311 2.14 -7.41 5.55
CA SER A 311 1.49 -8.56 4.90
C SER A 311 1.00 -8.20 3.49
N VAL A 312 0.33 -7.06 3.34
CA VAL A 312 -0.11 -6.55 2.03
C VAL A 312 1.10 -6.31 1.11
N LYS A 313 2.14 -5.64 1.60
CA LYS A 313 3.32 -5.34 0.79
C LYS A 313 4.05 -6.61 0.36
N ALA A 314 4.14 -7.62 1.23
CA ALA A 314 4.69 -8.92 0.89
C ALA A 314 3.83 -9.64 -0.17
N THR A 315 2.52 -9.76 0.08
CA THR A 315 1.57 -10.44 -0.81
C THR A 315 1.54 -9.84 -2.21
N TYR A 316 1.69 -8.52 -2.33
CA TYR A 316 1.62 -7.80 -3.61
C TYR A 316 2.99 -7.36 -4.15
N LYS A 317 4.09 -7.89 -3.58
CA LYS A 317 5.48 -7.57 -3.97
C LYS A 317 5.76 -6.05 -4.04
N LEU A 318 5.15 -5.31 -3.13
CA LEU A 318 5.40 -3.88 -2.95
C LEU A 318 6.64 -3.69 -2.08
N TRP A 319 7.33 -2.57 -2.25
CA TRP A 319 8.48 -2.21 -1.41
C TRP A 319 8.11 -1.21 -0.32
N VAL A 320 9.04 -1.01 0.61
CA VAL A 320 8.98 0.02 1.64
C VAL A 320 10.09 1.05 1.42
N THR A 321 9.91 2.26 1.95
CA THR A 321 11.04 3.19 2.09
C THR A 321 11.89 2.84 3.31
N ALA A 322 13.12 3.36 3.39
CA ALA A 322 13.97 3.16 4.57
C ALA A 322 13.33 3.73 5.85
N ALA A 323 12.72 4.91 5.75
CA ALA A 323 12.00 5.54 6.87
C ALA A 323 10.80 4.70 7.31
N GLU A 324 10.02 4.19 6.34
CA GLU A 324 8.87 3.32 6.60
C GLU A 324 9.29 2.00 7.25
N LYS A 325 10.33 1.32 6.73
CA LYS A 325 10.86 0.10 7.34
C LYS A 325 11.28 0.34 8.79
N THR A 326 11.97 1.46 9.05
CA THR A 326 12.42 1.84 10.40
C THR A 326 11.23 2.07 11.33
N GLN A 327 10.22 2.80 10.86
CA GLN A 327 9.04 3.09 11.67
C GLN A 327 8.22 1.82 11.97
N ILE A 328 8.03 0.94 10.99
CA ILE A 328 7.37 -0.34 11.18
C ILE A 328 8.16 -1.22 12.16
N ALA A 329 9.48 -1.33 12.01
CA ALA A 329 10.32 -2.10 12.93
C ALA A 329 10.25 -1.56 14.37
N SER A 330 10.24 -0.23 14.53
CA SER A 330 10.09 0.41 15.84
C SER A 330 8.76 0.05 16.50
N VAL A 331 7.64 0.07 15.75
CA VAL A 331 6.34 -0.35 16.26
C VAL A 331 6.37 -1.84 16.64
N LEU A 332 6.82 -2.71 15.74
CA LEU A 332 6.85 -4.16 15.95
C LEU A 332 7.79 -4.60 17.08
N SER A 333 8.82 -3.81 17.40
CA SER A 333 9.71 -4.09 18.54
C SER A 333 8.98 -4.12 19.89
N ASN A 334 7.82 -3.47 19.99
CA ASN A 334 6.95 -3.46 21.17
C ASN A 334 5.90 -4.59 21.17
N CYS A 335 5.87 -5.43 20.13
CA CYS A 335 4.92 -6.53 19.97
C CYS A 335 5.57 -7.65 19.14
N GLN A 336 6.62 -8.23 19.72
CA GLN A 336 7.51 -9.17 19.03
C GLN A 336 6.81 -10.45 18.57
N ASP A 337 5.70 -10.82 19.19
CA ASP A 337 4.91 -12.00 18.81
C ASP A 337 3.83 -11.71 17.75
N GLN A 338 3.75 -10.46 17.26
CA GLN A 338 2.77 -10.08 16.25
C GLN A 338 2.94 -10.91 14.98
N ARG A 339 1.90 -11.68 14.66
CA ARG A 339 1.82 -12.48 13.43
C ARG A 339 1.43 -11.61 12.24
N SER A 340 1.91 -11.99 11.07
CA SER A 340 1.43 -11.47 9.80
C SER A 340 0.03 -12.02 9.47
N PHE A 341 -0.60 -11.42 8.46
CA PHE A 341 -1.94 -11.77 7.99
C PHE A 341 -1.87 -12.52 6.66
N THR A 342 -2.88 -13.33 6.38
CA THR A 342 -3.02 -14.05 5.11
C THR A 342 -4.18 -13.48 4.31
N SER A 343 -3.96 -13.28 3.01
CA SER A 343 -5.00 -12.87 2.07
C SER A 343 -5.93 -14.04 1.75
N PRO A 344 -7.26 -13.85 1.71
CA PRO A 344 -8.18 -14.88 1.21
C PRO A 344 -8.01 -15.13 -0.29
N PHE A 345 -7.34 -14.23 -1.02
CA PHE A 345 -7.03 -14.41 -2.43
C PHE A 345 -5.70 -15.16 -2.66
N ALA A 346 -4.95 -15.45 -1.60
CA ALA A 346 -3.74 -16.25 -1.70
C ALA A 346 -4.07 -17.71 -2.03
N PRO A 347 -3.32 -18.35 -2.94
CA PRO A 347 -3.46 -19.79 -3.16
C PRO A 347 -3.26 -20.52 -1.83
N VAL A 348 -4.20 -21.38 -1.47
CA VAL A 348 -4.07 -22.21 -0.26
C VAL A 348 -2.82 -23.06 -0.42
N ALA A 349 -1.86 -22.91 0.50
CA ALA A 349 -0.65 -23.72 0.50
C ALA A 349 -1.01 -25.21 0.43
N PRO A 350 -0.33 -26.02 -0.39
CA PRO A 350 -0.62 -27.44 -0.45
C PRO A 350 -0.47 -28.04 0.95
N LYS A 351 -1.52 -28.74 1.42
CA LYS A 351 -1.51 -29.44 2.71
C LYS A 351 -0.22 -30.27 2.82
N PRO A 352 0.53 -30.20 3.94
CA PRO A 352 1.71 -31.04 4.11
C PRO A 352 1.33 -32.50 3.84
N ALA A 353 2.04 -33.14 2.92
CA ALA A 353 1.82 -34.55 2.65
C ALA A 353 1.97 -35.31 3.98
N PRO A 354 1.11 -36.30 4.27
CA PRO A 354 1.29 -37.17 5.42
C PRO A 354 2.73 -37.68 5.45
N PRO A 355 3.39 -37.76 6.63
CA PRO A 355 4.74 -38.29 6.70
C PRO A 355 4.77 -39.63 5.98
N ALA A 356 5.68 -39.76 5.02
CA ALA A 356 5.82 -40.98 4.25
C ALA A 356 5.93 -42.17 5.22
N PRO A 357 5.18 -43.26 5.01
CA PRO A 357 5.31 -44.44 5.86
C PRO A 357 6.78 -44.83 5.92
N LYS A 358 7.28 -45.01 7.16
CA LYS A 358 8.66 -45.38 7.45
C LYS A 358 9.06 -46.52 6.50
N PRO A 359 10.19 -46.43 5.77
CA PRO A 359 10.60 -47.48 4.86
C PRO A 359 10.54 -48.83 5.58
N ALA A 360 9.81 -49.78 5.00
CA ALA A 360 9.81 -51.14 5.50
C ALA A 360 11.26 -51.61 5.63
N PRO A 361 11.63 -52.34 6.70
CA PRO A 361 12.97 -52.90 6.84
C PRO A 361 13.37 -53.61 5.54
N PRO A 362 14.62 -53.46 5.08
CA PRO A 362 15.08 -54.15 3.89
C PRO A 362 14.80 -55.65 4.04
N ALA A 363 14.15 -56.24 3.03
CA ALA A 363 13.96 -57.69 3.00
C ALA A 363 15.33 -58.38 3.17
N PRO A 364 15.43 -59.47 3.95
CA PRO A 364 16.66 -60.20 4.14
C PRO A 364 17.28 -60.56 2.78
N LYS A 365 18.55 -60.18 2.60
CA LYS A 365 19.30 -60.45 1.38
C LYS A 365 19.26 -61.96 1.10
N PRO A 366 18.85 -62.42 -0.10
CA PRO A 366 18.86 -63.84 -0.43
C PRO A 366 20.27 -64.42 -0.25
N ALA A 367 20.34 -65.59 0.38
CA ALA A 367 21.60 -66.28 0.62
C ALA A 367 22.36 -66.51 -0.70
N PRO A 368 23.70 -66.39 -0.73
CA PRO A 368 24.48 -66.63 -1.93
C PRO A 368 24.23 -68.04 -2.49
N PRO A 369 24.09 -68.22 -3.81
CA PRO A 369 24.00 -69.54 -4.41
C PRO A 369 25.28 -70.35 -4.15
N ALA A 370 25.13 -71.64 -3.84
CA ALA A 370 26.25 -72.55 -3.62
C ALA A 370 27.20 -72.60 -4.84
N PRO A 371 28.53 -72.75 -4.65
CA PRO A 371 29.48 -72.79 -5.74
C PRO A 371 29.23 -73.98 -6.67
N LYS A 372 29.11 -73.71 -7.97
CA LYS A 372 28.97 -74.73 -9.02
C LYS A 372 30.34 -75.40 -9.27
N PRO A 373 30.42 -76.73 -9.47
CA PRO A 373 31.69 -77.41 -9.74
C PRO A 373 32.36 -76.89 -11.03
N ALA A 374 33.69 -76.81 -11.00
CA ALA A 374 34.50 -76.30 -12.10
C ALA A 374 34.37 -77.18 -13.37
N PRO A 375 34.21 -76.60 -14.57
CA PRO A 375 34.19 -77.35 -15.82
C PRO A 375 35.60 -77.82 -16.24
N PRO A 376 35.72 -78.93 -17.00
CA PRO A 376 36.99 -79.35 -17.59
C PRO A 376 37.43 -78.43 -18.74
N ALA A 377 38.74 -78.40 -18.99
CA ALA A 377 39.41 -77.48 -19.90
C ALA A 377 38.89 -77.51 -21.36
N PRO A 378 38.87 -76.38 -22.09
CA PRO A 378 38.31 -76.31 -23.44
C PRO A 378 39.24 -76.87 -24.52
N LYS A 379 38.65 -77.57 -25.49
CA LYS A 379 39.26 -77.97 -26.77
C LYS A 379 39.08 -76.84 -27.81
N PRO A 380 39.96 -76.67 -28.83
CA PRO A 380 39.99 -75.46 -29.66
C PRO A 380 38.77 -75.27 -30.57
N ALA A 381 38.41 -74.01 -30.80
CA ALA A 381 37.23 -73.57 -31.53
C ALA A 381 37.36 -73.60 -33.06
N PRO A 382 36.29 -73.99 -33.80
CA PRO A 382 36.01 -73.55 -35.16
C PRO A 382 35.09 -72.31 -35.20
N PRO A 383 35.01 -71.58 -36.34
CA PRO A 383 34.54 -70.20 -36.40
C PRO A 383 33.02 -70.01 -36.34
N ALA A 384 32.63 -68.85 -35.81
CA ALA A 384 31.26 -68.43 -35.54
C ALA A 384 30.43 -68.08 -36.82
N PRO A 385 29.11 -68.32 -36.80
CA PRO A 385 28.16 -67.75 -37.76
C PRO A 385 27.92 -66.25 -37.53
N LYS A 386 27.65 -65.54 -38.64
CA LYS A 386 27.58 -64.09 -38.80
C LYS A 386 26.32 -63.45 -38.16
N PRO A 387 26.42 -62.23 -37.57
CA PRO A 387 25.28 -61.43 -37.13
C PRO A 387 24.41 -60.90 -38.29
N ALA A 388 23.12 -60.70 -38.02
CA ALA A 388 22.13 -60.13 -38.93
C ALA A 388 22.46 -58.66 -39.34
N PRO A 389 22.07 -58.22 -40.56
CA PRO A 389 22.49 -56.94 -41.12
C PRO A 389 21.69 -55.73 -40.62
N PRO A 390 22.29 -54.52 -40.59
CA PRO A 390 21.60 -53.26 -40.32
C PRO A 390 20.64 -52.86 -41.44
N ALA A 391 19.62 -52.07 -41.09
CA ALA A 391 18.64 -51.50 -42.02
C ALA A 391 19.33 -50.73 -43.16
N ASN A 392 18.93 -51.02 -44.41
CA ASN A 392 19.50 -50.41 -45.59
C ASN A 392 19.30 -48.88 -45.60
N PRO A 393 20.35 -48.08 -45.85
CA PRO A 393 20.19 -46.63 -46.02
C PRO A 393 19.33 -46.35 -47.26
N SER A 394 18.39 -45.41 -47.15
CA SER A 394 17.53 -45.01 -48.26
C SER A 394 18.37 -44.50 -49.44
N VAL A 395 18.09 -45.01 -50.64
CA VAL A 395 18.76 -44.57 -51.86
C VAL A 395 18.21 -43.19 -52.26
N VAL A 396 19.08 -42.18 -52.34
CA VAL A 396 18.71 -40.79 -52.61
C VAL A 396 19.39 -40.25 -53.87
N HIS A 397 18.78 -39.25 -54.50
CA HIS A 397 19.31 -38.61 -55.70
C HIS A 397 19.96 -37.27 -55.36
N PRO A 398 21.21 -37.00 -55.81
CA PRO A 398 21.83 -35.70 -55.61
C PRO A 398 20.97 -34.54 -56.11
N GLY A 399 20.75 -33.54 -55.26
CA GLY A 399 19.97 -32.35 -55.57
C GLY A 399 18.45 -32.49 -55.43
N SER A 400 17.90 -33.68 -55.15
CA SER A 400 16.46 -33.82 -54.90
C SER A 400 16.07 -33.27 -53.52
N PHE A 401 14.81 -32.85 -53.38
CA PHE A 401 14.30 -32.33 -52.11
C PHE A 401 14.25 -33.39 -51.02
N CYS A 402 14.44 -32.95 -49.78
CA CYS A 402 14.34 -33.78 -48.60
C CYS A 402 13.53 -33.06 -47.51
N SER A 403 12.83 -33.84 -46.69
CA SER A 403 11.87 -33.33 -45.70
C SER A 403 12.51 -32.94 -44.37
N THR A 404 13.63 -33.57 -44.00
CA THR A 404 14.22 -33.43 -42.67
C THR A 404 15.68 -33.01 -42.76
N ALA A 405 16.01 -31.81 -42.26
CA ALA A 405 17.39 -31.32 -42.18
C ALA A 405 18.26 -32.29 -41.36
N GLY A 406 19.44 -32.62 -41.87
CA GLY A 406 20.37 -33.56 -41.23
C GLY A 406 20.10 -35.05 -41.50
N ALA A 407 19.05 -35.41 -42.24
CA ALA A 407 18.85 -36.80 -42.67
C ALA A 407 20.03 -37.29 -43.52
N THR A 408 20.39 -38.57 -43.39
CA THR A 408 21.48 -39.23 -44.13
C THR A 408 20.95 -40.26 -45.13
N GLY A 409 21.56 -40.34 -46.31
CA GLY A 409 21.23 -41.32 -47.34
C GLY A 409 22.45 -41.67 -48.19
N VAL A 410 22.30 -42.63 -49.12
CA VAL A 410 23.37 -42.98 -50.07
C VAL A 410 22.85 -42.88 -51.50
N THR A 411 23.68 -42.45 -52.45
CA THR A 411 23.29 -42.52 -53.87
C THR A 411 23.32 -43.96 -54.37
N LYS A 412 22.74 -44.24 -55.54
CA LYS A 412 22.88 -45.54 -56.22
C LYS A 412 24.35 -45.96 -56.45
N LYS A 413 25.29 -45.01 -56.42
CA LYS A 413 26.73 -45.23 -56.53
C LYS A 413 27.44 -45.36 -55.17
N GLY A 414 26.69 -45.40 -54.06
CA GLY A 414 27.23 -45.53 -52.70
C GLY A 414 27.78 -44.23 -52.10
N THR A 415 27.60 -43.09 -52.75
CA THR A 415 28.07 -41.80 -52.22
C THR A 415 27.21 -41.38 -51.01
N PRO A 416 27.79 -41.08 -49.85
CA PRO A 416 27.03 -40.61 -48.69
C PRO A 416 26.49 -39.20 -48.94
N MET A 417 25.26 -38.96 -48.50
CA MET A 417 24.52 -37.71 -48.72
C MET A 417 23.88 -37.24 -47.41
N VAL A 418 23.84 -35.92 -47.21
CA VAL A 418 23.17 -35.26 -46.09
C VAL A 418 22.19 -34.21 -46.61
N CYS A 419 21.01 -34.17 -46.01
CA CYS A 419 19.98 -33.18 -46.30
C CYS A 419 20.34 -31.83 -45.66
N LYS A 420 20.77 -30.83 -46.46
CA LYS A 420 21.17 -29.49 -45.97
C LYS A 420 20.84 -28.37 -46.96
N THR A 421 20.62 -27.16 -46.43
CA THR A 421 20.52 -25.92 -47.22
C THR A 421 21.92 -25.38 -47.55
N THR A 422 22.01 -24.42 -48.47
CA THR A 422 23.25 -23.69 -48.78
C THR A 422 22.99 -22.19 -48.78
N SER A 423 24.05 -21.37 -48.72
CA SER A 423 23.94 -19.91 -48.81
C SER A 423 23.24 -19.41 -50.08
N SER A 424 23.27 -20.21 -51.16
CA SER A 424 22.61 -19.94 -52.44
C SER A 424 21.26 -20.66 -52.64
N ASP A 425 20.83 -21.54 -51.73
CA ASP A 425 19.55 -22.25 -51.83
C ASP A 425 19.00 -22.58 -50.44
N SER A 426 17.92 -21.88 -50.08
CA SER A 426 17.23 -22.01 -48.79
C SER A 426 16.36 -23.28 -48.68
N ARG A 427 16.24 -24.08 -49.76
CA ARG A 427 15.46 -25.33 -49.75
C ARG A 427 16.34 -26.53 -49.38
N LEU A 428 15.79 -27.42 -48.56
CA LEU A 428 16.44 -28.66 -48.15
C LEU A 428 16.59 -29.62 -49.33
N ARG A 429 17.84 -29.98 -49.65
CA ARG A 429 18.17 -30.92 -50.71
C ARG A 429 19.25 -31.92 -50.26
N TRP A 430 19.24 -33.10 -50.86
CA TRP A 430 20.30 -34.09 -50.70
C TRP A 430 21.59 -33.58 -51.34
N ARG A 431 22.62 -33.37 -50.53
CA ARG A 431 23.96 -32.94 -50.96
C ARG A 431 25.00 -33.94 -50.46
N ALA A 432 26.16 -34.01 -51.10
CA ALA A 432 27.23 -34.88 -50.63
C ALA A 432 27.53 -34.55 -49.15
N ALA A 433 27.63 -35.60 -48.33
CA ALA A 433 27.81 -35.51 -46.88
C ALA A 433 28.98 -34.59 -46.54
#